data_AF-A0A9N9QV29-F1
#
_entry.id   AF-A0A9N9QV29-F1
#
_cell.length_a   1.000
_cell.length_b   1.000
_cell.length_c   1.000
_cell.angle_alpha   90.00
_cell.angle_beta   90.00
_cell.angle_gamma   90.00
#
_symmetry.space_group_name_H-M   'P 1'
#
loop_
_entity.id
_entity.type
_entity.pdbx_description
1 polymer ?
#
loop_
_entity_poly.entity_id
_entity_poly.type
_entity_poly.pdbx_seq_one_letter_code
_entity_poly.pdbx_strand_id
1 'polypeptide(L)'
;MTSPEKTQDQAGHSRSISLQHPSPPPSPSRKRAELPQVALEFTPFFENVKESWEKRDHPNMLFLFYEDSLRDLATTVKRVAKFLVKPVSEEQVKRLCDHLVFNNFKKNKSVNMVAITELNVELTNSKNSFIRKGKAG
;
A
#
# COMPACT_ATOMS: atom_id res chain seq x y z
N MET A 1 -50.24 -10.03 87.42
CA MET A 1 -50.74 -8.74 86.88
C MET A 1 -49.55 -7.96 86.36
N THR A 2 -49.69 -7.38 85.16
CA THR A 2 -48.86 -6.36 84.48
C THR A 2 -47.40 -6.67 84.08
N SER A 3 -47.20 -6.93 82.78
CA SER A 3 -46.07 -6.43 81.93
C SER A 3 -46.17 -4.89 81.74
N PRO A 4 -45.23 -4.15 81.10
CA PRO A 4 -44.12 -4.49 80.17
C PRO A 4 -42.76 -3.84 80.59
N GLU A 5 -41.60 -3.84 79.90
CA GLU A 5 -41.29 -3.42 78.52
C GLU A 5 -39.82 -3.77 78.13
N LYS A 6 -39.60 -3.82 76.81
CA LYS A 6 -38.43 -4.29 76.04
C LYS A 6 -37.17 -3.42 76.18
N THR A 7 -36.00 -3.98 75.85
CA THR A 7 -35.03 -3.39 74.88
C THR A 7 -34.11 -4.49 74.35
N GLN A 8 -33.81 -4.38 73.05
CA GLN A 8 -33.22 -5.36 72.13
C GLN A 8 -31.70 -5.54 72.27
N ASP A 9 -31.26 -6.73 71.87
CA ASP A 9 -29.90 -7.12 71.55
C ASP A 9 -29.22 -6.17 70.53
N GLN A 10 -27.96 -5.80 70.80
CA GLN A 10 -27.03 -5.36 69.76
C GLN A 10 -25.85 -6.32 69.69
N ALA A 11 -25.82 -7.07 68.59
CA ALA A 11 -24.72 -7.92 68.17
C ALA A 11 -23.47 -7.08 67.83
N GLY A 12 -22.32 -7.58 68.28
CA GLY A 12 -21.00 -7.00 68.04
C GLY A 12 -20.68 -6.83 66.56
N HIS A 13 -20.23 -5.63 66.22
CA HIS A 13 -19.77 -5.24 64.91
C HIS A 13 -18.33 -5.70 64.66
N SER A 14 -18.13 -6.64 63.73
CA SER A 14 -16.86 -6.78 63.00
C SER A 14 -17.07 -6.27 61.57
N ARG A 15 -16.72 -5.01 61.32
CA ARG A 15 -16.62 -4.47 59.95
C ARG A 15 -15.19 -4.65 59.44
N SER A 16 -15.03 -5.57 58.49
CA SER A 16 -13.85 -5.63 57.63
C SER A 16 -13.83 -4.40 56.72
N ILE A 17 -12.78 -3.59 56.81
CA ILE A 17 -12.62 -2.37 55.99
C ILE A 17 -11.83 -2.79 54.75
N SER A 18 -12.52 -3.13 53.66
CA SER A 18 -11.86 -3.31 52.37
C SER A 18 -11.44 -1.94 51.83
N LEU A 19 -10.13 -1.67 51.84
CA LEU A 19 -9.53 -0.52 51.15
C LEU A 19 -9.75 -0.68 49.64
N GLN A 20 -10.75 0.03 49.11
CA GLN A 20 -11.03 0.09 47.69
C GLN A 20 -10.06 1.09 47.07
N HIS A 21 -9.01 0.59 46.41
CA HIS A 21 -8.15 1.43 45.58
C HIS A 21 -8.96 1.99 44.40
N PRO A 22 -8.87 3.30 44.09
CA PRO A 22 -9.53 3.84 42.91
C PRO A 22 -8.93 3.21 41.65
N SER A 23 -9.80 2.82 40.72
CA SER A 23 -9.38 2.31 39.41
C SER A 23 -8.54 3.37 38.68
N PRO A 24 -7.47 2.97 37.97
CA PRO A 24 -6.68 3.92 37.17
C PRO A 24 -7.58 4.59 36.13
N PRO A 25 -7.32 5.87 35.79
CA PRO A 25 -8.08 6.56 34.76
C PRO A 25 -7.99 5.80 33.45
N PRO A 26 -9.06 5.79 32.62
CA PRO A 26 -9.02 5.14 31.32
C PRO A 26 -7.85 5.70 30.52
N SER A 27 -7.05 4.81 29.92
CA SER A 27 -5.97 5.21 29.03
C SER A 27 -6.53 6.17 27.97
N PRO A 28 -5.82 7.26 27.63
CA PRO A 28 -6.31 8.16 26.59
C PRO A 28 -6.57 7.33 25.36
N SER A 29 -7.83 7.27 24.91
CA SER A 29 -8.15 6.66 23.62
C SER A 29 -7.23 7.34 22.61
N ARG A 30 -6.29 6.57 22.06
CA ARG A 30 -5.36 7.07 21.04
C ARG A 30 -6.25 7.49 19.88
N LYS A 31 -6.65 8.76 19.84
CA LYS A 31 -7.22 9.35 18.63
C LYS A 31 -6.19 9.03 17.57
N ARG A 32 -6.55 8.14 16.65
CA ARG A 32 -5.73 7.89 15.47
C ARG A 32 -5.54 9.27 14.89
N ALA A 33 -4.32 9.79 14.93
CA ALA A 33 -4.03 11.04 14.26
C ALA A 33 -4.48 10.80 12.82
N GLU A 34 -5.58 11.45 12.42
CA GLU A 34 -5.97 11.52 11.03
C GLU A 34 -4.85 12.36 10.40
N LEU A 35 -3.84 11.66 9.91
CA LEU A 35 -2.84 12.26 9.05
C LEU A 35 -3.63 13.00 7.96
N PRO A 36 -3.33 14.28 7.68
CA PRO A 36 -3.98 14.99 6.60
C PRO A 36 -3.88 14.07 5.39
N GLN A 37 -5.05 13.72 4.85
CA GLN A 37 -5.14 12.77 3.76
C GLN A 37 -4.51 13.48 2.56
N VAL A 38 -3.19 13.32 2.41
CA VAL A 38 -2.46 13.85 1.27
C VAL A 38 -3.10 13.16 0.08
N ALA A 39 -3.95 13.89 -0.64
CA ALA A 39 -4.57 13.41 -1.85
C ALA A 39 -3.43 13.15 -2.83
N LEU A 40 -3.04 11.88 -2.96
CA LEU A 40 -2.05 11.47 -3.93
C LEU A 40 -2.69 11.57 -5.30
N GLU A 41 -1.95 12.10 -6.26
CA GLU A 41 -2.41 12.23 -7.64
C GLU A 41 -2.93 10.88 -8.17
N PHE A 42 -4.04 10.93 -8.92
CA PHE A 42 -4.69 9.76 -9.55
C PHE A 42 -5.18 8.67 -8.58
N THR A 43 -5.50 9.02 -7.33
CA THR A 43 -6.21 8.16 -6.38
C THR A 43 -7.73 8.39 -6.44
N PRO A 44 -8.58 7.43 -6.00
CA PRO A 44 -8.29 6.16 -5.31
C PRO A 44 -7.65 5.07 -6.17
N PHE A 45 -6.59 4.45 -5.68
CA PHE A 45 -5.83 3.42 -6.41
C PHE A 45 -6.69 2.24 -6.88
N PHE A 46 -7.48 1.64 -5.98
CA PHE A 46 -8.27 0.46 -6.32
C PHE A 46 -9.39 0.74 -7.31
N GLU A 47 -10.01 1.92 -7.24
CA GLU A 47 -11.08 2.28 -8.18
C GLU A 47 -10.52 2.46 -9.59
N ASN A 48 -9.37 3.13 -9.75
CA ASN A 48 -8.67 3.24 -11.04
C ASN A 48 -8.30 1.85 -11.62
N VAL A 49 -7.80 0.94 -10.79
CA VAL A 49 -7.47 -0.44 -11.22
C VAL A 49 -8.73 -1.22 -11.60
N LYS A 50 -9.83 -1.11 -10.85
CA LYS A 50 -11.09 -1.79 -11.12
C LYS A 50 -11.69 -1.36 -12.46
N GLU A 51 -11.74 -0.06 -12.75
CA GLU A 51 -12.25 0.45 -14.02
C GLU A 51 -11.51 -0.15 -15.23
N SER A 52 -10.19 -0.28 -15.12
CA SER A 52 -9.36 -0.93 -16.13
C SER A 52 -9.58 -2.44 -16.17
N TRP A 53 -9.77 -3.07 -15.02
CA TRP A 53 -9.99 -4.51 -14.89
C TRP A 53 -11.33 -4.97 -15.50
N GLU A 54 -12.39 -4.15 -15.37
CA GLU A 54 -13.70 -4.42 -15.97
C GLU A 54 -13.64 -4.45 -17.51
N LYS A 55 -12.71 -3.70 -18.10
CA LYS A 55 -12.50 -3.62 -19.56
C LYS A 55 -11.40 -4.54 -20.08
N ARG A 56 -10.81 -5.41 -19.24
CA ARG A 56 -9.64 -6.23 -19.61
C ARG A 56 -9.86 -7.17 -20.79
N ASP A 57 -11.11 -7.53 -21.07
CA ASP A 57 -11.49 -8.42 -22.19
C ASP A 57 -11.83 -7.63 -23.48
N HIS A 58 -11.77 -6.29 -23.44
CA HIS A 58 -12.01 -5.44 -24.60
C HIS A 58 -10.89 -5.63 -25.65
N PRO A 59 -11.20 -5.78 -26.95
CA PRO A 59 -10.20 -6.11 -27.98
C PRO A 59 -9.08 -5.06 -28.13
N ASN A 60 -9.34 -3.81 -27.73
CA ASN A 60 -8.36 -2.72 -27.75
C ASN A 60 -7.77 -2.41 -26.36
N MET A 61 -7.87 -3.31 -25.39
CA MET A 61 -7.27 -3.16 -24.07
C MET A 61 -6.41 -4.38 -23.71
N LEU A 62 -5.17 -4.12 -23.30
CA LEU A 62 -4.27 -5.15 -22.76
C LEU A 62 -3.94 -4.83 -21.30
N PHE A 63 -4.50 -5.59 -20.38
CA PHE A 63 -4.18 -5.48 -18.95
C PHE A 63 -2.97 -6.37 -18.61
N LEU A 64 -1.93 -5.78 -18.00
CA LEU A 64 -0.69 -6.45 -17.60
C LEU A 64 -0.36 -6.16 -16.14
N PHE A 65 0.30 -7.11 -15.50
CA PHE A 65 0.89 -6.94 -14.17
C PHE A 65 2.40 -6.69 -14.28
N TYR A 66 2.93 -5.85 -13.40
CA TYR A 66 4.35 -5.56 -13.34
C TYR A 66 5.16 -6.81 -12.96
N GLU A 67 4.63 -7.62 -12.05
CA GLU A 67 5.21 -8.87 -11.55
C GLU A 67 5.40 -9.90 -12.66
N ASP A 68 4.48 -9.97 -13.62
CA ASP A 68 4.61 -10.87 -14.77
C ASP A 68 5.78 -10.46 -15.67
N SER A 69 6.01 -9.14 -15.82
CA SER A 69 7.16 -8.61 -16.58
C SER A 69 8.49 -8.91 -15.89
N LEU A 70 8.51 -8.95 -14.56
CA LEU A 70 9.69 -9.34 -13.78
C LEU A 70 9.93 -10.85 -13.82
N ARG A 71 8.86 -11.66 -13.84
CA ARG A 71 8.94 -13.12 -13.85
C ARG A 71 9.36 -13.66 -15.21
N ASP A 72 8.71 -13.19 -16.28
CA ASP A 72 8.98 -13.60 -17.65
C ASP A 72 8.70 -12.44 -18.62
N LEU A 73 9.77 -11.68 -18.87
CA LEU A 73 9.74 -10.57 -19.81
C LEU A 73 9.51 -11.01 -21.25
N ALA A 74 10.01 -12.18 -21.66
CA ALA A 74 9.88 -12.65 -23.04
C ALA A 74 8.42 -12.99 -23.36
N THR A 75 7.74 -13.68 -22.45
CA THR A 75 6.29 -13.95 -22.57
C THR A 75 5.48 -12.66 -22.58
N THR A 76 5.82 -11.69 -21.72
CA THR A 76 5.15 -10.39 -21.71
C THR A 76 5.33 -9.64 -23.03
N VAL A 77 6.55 -9.59 -23.57
CA VAL A 77 6.86 -8.99 -24.87
C VAL A 77 6.06 -9.64 -25.99
N LYS A 78 6.02 -10.97 -26.05
CA LYS A 78 5.24 -11.71 -27.06
C LYS A 78 3.75 -11.42 -26.95
N ARG A 79 3.22 -11.29 -25.72
CA ARG A 79 1.81 -10.95 -25.46
C ARG A 79 1.47 -9.53 -25.94
N VAL A 80 2.35 -8.56 -25.70
CA VAL A 80 2.21 -7.19 -26.24
C VAL A 80 2.29 -7.19 -27.77
N ALA A 81 3.25 -7.89 -28.37
CA ALA A 81 3.40 -7.98 -29.82
C ALA A 81 2.15 -8.60 -30.48
N LYS A 82 1.61 -9.69 -29.90
CA LYS A 82 0.37 -10.32 -30.35
C LYS A 82 -0.81 -9.35 -30.29
N PHE A 83 -0.97 -8.62 -29.18
CA PHE A 83 -2.03 -7.63 -29.02
C PHE A 83 -1.95 -6.50 -30.07
N LEU A 84 -0.73 -6.05 -30.40
CA LEU A 84 -0.49 -5.04 -31.42
C LEU A 84 -0.49 -5.60 -32.86
N VAL A 85 -0.79 -6.89 -33.04
CA VAL A 85 -0.76 -7.59 -34.34
C VAL A 85 0.59 -7.42 -35.05
N LYS A 86 1.68 -7.53 -34.28
CA LYS A 86 3.06 -7.44 -34.78
C LYS A 86 3.74 -8.81 -34.72
N PRO A 87 4.13 -9.39 -35.87
CA PRO A 87 4.96 -10.58 -35.86
C PRO A 87 6.35 -10.21 -35.31
N VAL A 88 6.86 -11.05 -34.41
CA VAL A 88 8.20 -10.89 -33.83
C VAL A 88 8.93 -12.24 -33.85
N SER A 89 10.20 -12.23 -34.27
CA SER A 89 11.08 -13.40 -34.20
C SER A 89 11.62 -13.60 -32.79
N GLU A 90 12.11 -14.81 -32.48
CA GLU A 90 12.75 -15.10 -31.20
C GLU A 90 13.98 -14.22 -30.97
N GLU A 91 14.74 -13.91 -32.03
CA GLU A 91 15.89 -13.01 -31.96
C GLU A 91 15.46 -11.57 -31.65
N GLN A 92 14.34 -11.11 -32.21
CA GLN A 92 13.78 -9.79 -31.89
C GLN A 92 13.33 -9.72 -30.44
N VAL A 93 12.65 -10.77 -29.95
CA VAL A 93 12.25 -10.87 -28.53
C VAL A 93 13.48 -10.85 -27.63
N LYS A 94 14.50 -11.65 -27.93
CA LYS A 94 15.75 -11.70 -27.15
C LYS A 94 16.44 -10.33 -27.10
N ARG A 95 16.54 -9.63 -28.23
CA ARG A 95 17.12 -8.27 -28.28
C ARG A 95 16.31 -7.28 -27.45
N LEU A 96 14.99 -7.34 -27.50
CA LEU A 96 14.14 -6.44 -26.73
C LEU A 96 14.21 -6.73 -25.22
N CYS A 97 14.22 -8.01 -24.82
CA CYS A 97 14.40 -8.40 -23.43
C CYS A 97 15.76 -7.93 -22.89
N ASP A 98 16.84 -8.08 -23.67
CA ASP A 98 18.16 -7.57 -23.30
C ASP A 98 18.16 -6.04 -23.18
N HIS A 99 17.49 -5.32 -24.08
CA HIS A 99 17.35 -3.87 -24.00
C HIS A 99 16.60 -3.42 -22.72
N LEU A 100 15.56 -4.15 -22.34
CA LEU A 100 14.66 -3.80 -21.23
C LEU A 100 15.13 -4.31 -19.86
N VAL A 101 16.16 -5.17 -19.79
CA VAL A 101 16.69 -5.64 -18.51
C VAL A 101 17.10 -4.45 -17.65
N PHE A 102 16.78 -4.51 -16.35
CA PHE A 102 16.82 -3.35 -15.45
C PHE A 102 18.11 -2.53 -15.54
N ASN A 103 19.27 -3.18 -15.58
CA ASN A 103 20.56 -2.48 -15.63
C ASN A 103 20.78 -1.73 -16.94
N ASN A 104 20.32 -2.27 -18.07
CA ASN A 104 20.40 -1.61 -19.37
C ASN A 104 19.39 -0.46 -19.43
N PHE A 105 18.15 -0.71 -19.01
CA PHE A 105 17.08 0.29 -19.01
C PHE A 105 17.41 1.48 -18.09
N LYS A 106 17.98 1.23 -16.89
CA LYS A 106 18.40 2.29 -15.95
C LYS A 106 19.49 3.20 -16.50
N LYS A 107 20.42 2.66 -17.30
CA LYS A 107 21.52 3.43 -17.90
C LYS A 107 21.11 4.16 -19.18
N ASN A 108 19.98 3.80 -19.79
CA ASN A 108 19.52 4.39 -21.03
C ASN A 108 19.05 5.84 -20.82
N LYS A 109 19.83 6.79 -21.34
CA LYS A 109 19.57 8.24 -21.21
C LYS A 109 18.25 8.69 -21.84
N SER A 110 17.72 7.94 -22.81
CA SER A 110 16.45 8.26 -23.47
C SER A 110 15.23 8.00 -22.58
N VAL A 111 15.38 7.27 -21.47
CA VAL A 111 14.25 6.87 -20.59
C VAL A 111 14.49 7.12 -19.10
N ASN A 112 15.73 7.36 -18.67
CA ASN A 112 16.07 7.52 -17.25
C ASN A 112 15.86 8.94 -16.71
N MET A 113 15.23 9.82 -17.49
CA MET A 113 14.83 11.19 -17.14
C MET A 113 15.97 12.15 -16.72
N VAL A 114 17.23 11.80 -17.00
CA VAL A 114 18.40 12.64 -16.64
C VAL A 114 18.30 14.05 -17.25
N ALA A 115 17.81 14.16 -18.48
CA ALA A 115 17.63 15.47 -19.13
C ALA A 115 16.64 16.39 -18.38
N ILE A 116 15.59 15.84 -17.76
CA ILE A 116 14.63 16.61 -16.96
C ILE A 116 15.27 17.05 -15.64
N THR A 117 16.04 16.14 -15.02
CA THR A 117 16.79 16.43 -13.79
C THR A 117 17.85 17.52 -13.99
N GLU A 118 18.57 17.49 -15.11
CA GLU A 118 19.58 18.50 -15.45
C GLU A 118 18.96 19.89 -15.70
N LEU A 119 17.71 19.94 -16.17
CA LEU A 119 16.97 21.19 -16.40
C LEU A 119 16.32 21.77 -15.13
N ASN A 120 16.49 21.15 -13.96
CA ASN A 120 15.90 21.57 -12.67
C ASN A 120 14.38 21.84 -12.74
N VAL A 121 13.67 21.15 -13.64
CA VAL A 121 12.21 21.19 -13.62
C VAL A 121 11.77 20.42 -12.36
N GLU A 122 10.93 21.05 -11.54
CA GLU A 122 10.50 20.66 -10.19
C GLU A 122 9.87 19.24 -10.08
N LEU A 123 9.77 18.53 -11.21
CA LEU A 123 9.27 17.17 -11.38
C LEU A 123 10.24 16.08 -10.89
N THR A 124 11.52 16.40 -10.67
CA THR A 124 12.50 15.41 -10.22
C THR A 124 13.29 15.92 -9.03
N ASN A 125 13.22 15.21 -7.90
CA ASN A 125 14.18 15.42 -6.82
C ASN A 125 15.54 14.92 -7.29
N SER A 126 16.48 15.84 -7.54
CA SER A 126 17.81 15.57 -8.10
C SER A 126 18.63 14.55 -7.32
N LYS A 127 18.24 14.24 -6.08
CA LYS A 127 18.87 13.22 -5.23
C LYS A 127 18.48 11.79 -5.58
N ASN A 128 17.40 11.56 -6.33
CA ASN A 128 16.86 10.23 -6.63
C ASN A 128 16.75 9.97 -8.14
N SER A 129 17.18 8.78 -8.57
CA SER A 129 17.01 8.33 -9.96
C SER A 129 15.57 7.87 -10.22
N PHE A 130 15.02 8.22 -11.38
CA PHE A 130 13.68 7.80 -11.84
C PHE A 130 13.56 6.27 -11.89
N ILE A 131 14.57 5.58 -12.42
CA ILE A 131 14.62 4.11 -12.45
C ILE A 131 15.34 3.60 -11.19
N ARG A 132 14.56 3.21 -10.18
CA ARG A 132 15.07 3.01 -8.81
C ARG A 132 15.67 1.64 -8.51
N LYS A 133 14.84 0.60 -8.33
CA LYS A 133 15.25 -0.75 -7.88
C LYS A 133 14.81 -1.92 -8.79
N GLY A 134 13.68 -1.82 -9.47
CA GLY A 134 13.21 -2.85 -10.41
C GLY A 134 12.90 -4.21 -9.79
N LYS A 135 12.27 -4.23 -8.60
CA LYS A 135 11.94 -5.45 -7.85
C LYS A 135 10.50 -5.38 -7.33
N ALA A 136 9.88 -6.53 -7.13
CA ALA A 136 8.63 -6.70 -6.41
C ALA A 136 8.89 -7.29 -5.02
N GLY A 137 8.11 -6.85 -4.02
CA GLY A 137 8.35 -7.15 -2.60
C GLY A 137 9.58 -6.47 -2.02
#